data_AF-A0A522E893-F1
#
_entry.id   AF-A0A522E893-F1
#
_cell.length_a   1.000
_cell.length_b   1.000
_cell.length_c   1.000
_cell.angle_alpha   90.00
_cell.angle_beta   90.00
_cell.angle_gamma   90.00
#
_symmetry.space_group_name_H-M   'P 1'
#
loop_
_entity.id
_entity.type
_entity.pdbx_description
1 polymer ?
#
loop_
_entity_poly.entity_id
_entity_poly.type
_entity_poly.pdbx_seq_one_letter_code
_entity_poly.pdbx_strand_id
1 'polypeptide(L)'
;MEVHAHTHTERKKWIHYFWEFLMLFLAVFCGFLAEYQLEHTIEHQREKQFIRSLSGDVILDTASLSKISELRISREQMLDSLTKLLNSRDRDLHLNQIYFYGRHIQRLFPMNFTYHDGTIQQLKNSGTLRLIRNRKAADAIIEYDAAVRDMEIIEDREYQYLYLCLPYMYKIFDGLVFEVMEDSVRNVRPPAGVVRLLKSADATLPEFNAALFSLKIANYANRRRANILIDEGKKLLTILEKEYHLK
;
A
#
# COMPACT_ATOMS: atom_id res chain seq x y z
N MET A 1 -60.51 -49.42 -48.98
CA MET A 1 -60.12 -48.84 -47.67
C MET A 1 -59.01 -49.73 -47.15
N GLU A 2 -57.76 -49.39 -47.46
CA GLU A 2 -56.60 -50.16 -47.01
C GLU A 2 -56.37 -49.87 -45.53
N VAL A 3 -56.54 -50.89 -44.70
CA VAL A 3 -56.31 -50.80 -43.26
C VAL A 3 -54.84 -51.10 -43.04
N HIS A 4 -54.05 -50.07 -42.80
CA HIS A 4 -52.66 -50.22 -42.37
C HIS A 4 -52.64 -51.00 -41.04
N ALA A 5 -52.14 -52.23 -41.09
CA ALA A 5 -51.81 -52.98 -39.90
C ALA A 5 -50.66 -52.27 -39.19
N HIS A 6 -50.95 -51.56 -38.11
CA HIS A 6 -49.94 -51.10 -37.17
C HIS A 6 -49.31 -52.35 -36.55
N THR A 7 -48.11 -52.67 -37.00
CA THR A 7 -47.23 -53.67 -36.40
C THR A 7 -47.13 -53.36 -34.90
N HIS A 8 -47.59 -54.30 -34.09
CA HIS A 8 -47.49 -54.21 -32.63
C HIS A 8 -46.03 -53.97 -32.25
N THR A 9 -45.76 -52.81 -31.67
CA THR A 9 -44.50 -52.57 -30.96
C THR A 9 -44.40 -53.61 -29.85
N GLU A 10 -43.32 -54.40 -29.84
CA GLU A 10 -43.04 -55.33 -28.75
C GLU A 10 -43.11 -54.57 -27.41
N ARG A 11 -43.93 -55.08 -26.49
CA ARG A 11 -44.01 -54.51 -25.14
C ARG A 11 -42.65 -54.65 -24.47
N LYS A 12 -41.94 -53.53 -24.31
CA LYS A 12 -40.65 -53.47 -23.64
C LYS A 12 -40.79 -54.04 -22.23
N LYS A 13 -40.00 -55.07 -21.92
CA LYS A 13 -39.90 -55.65 -20.56
C LYS A 13 -39.42 -54.55 -19.60
N TRP A 14 -39.87 -54.59 -18.34
CA TRP A 14 -39.49 -53.62 -17.30
C TRP A 14 -37.97 -53.35 -17.20
N ILE A 15 -37.16 -54.36 -17.48
CA ILE A 15 -35.70 -54.27 -17.57
C ILE A 15 -35.24 -53.20 -18.59
N HIS A 16 -35.92 -53.04 -19.73
CA HIS A 16 -35.59 -52.00 -20.70
C HIS A 16 -35.83 -50.59 -20.15
N TYR A 17 -36.93 -50.37 -19.41
CA TYR A 17 -37.19 -49.07 -18.78
C TYR A 17 -36.15 -48.75 -17.69
N PHE A 18 -35.67 -49.76 -16.95
CA PHE A 18 -34.59 -49.57 -15.99
C PHE A 18 -33.28 -49.16 -16.68
N TRP A 19 -32.90 -49.82 -17.79
CA TRP A 19 -31.70 -49.43 -18.54
C TRP A 19 -31.82 -48.07 -19.23
N GLU A 20 -33.01 -47.71 -19.72
CA GLU A 20 -33.30 -46.37 -20.25
C GLU A 20 -33.19 -45.30 -19.15
N PHE A 21 -33.77 -45.53 -17.98
CA PHE A 21 -33.60 -44.67 -16.82
C PHE A 21 -32.13 -44.56 -16.41
N LEU A 22 -31.42 -45.69 -16.30
CA LEU A 22 -30.02 -45.71 -15.90
C LEU A 22 -29.14 -44.94 -16.90
N MET A 23 -29.41 -45.07 -18.20
CA MET A 23 -28.69 -44.32 -19.23
C MET A 23 -28.94 -42.81 -19.11
N LEU A 24 -30.19 -42.38 -18.96
CA LEU A 24 -30.52 -40.95 -18.79
C LEU A 24 -29.99 -40.40 -17.46
N PHE A 25 -30.14 -41.16 -16.37
CA PHE A 25 -29.59 -40.82 -15.06
C PHE A 25 -28.09 -40.67 -15.12
N LEU A 26 -27.38 -41.62 -15.71
CA LEU A 26 -25.91 -41.61 -15.80
C LEU A 26 -25.43 -40.48 -16.72
N ALA A 27 -26.14 -40.17 -17.81
CA ALA A 27 -25.82 -39.02 -18.66
C ALA A 27 -25.89 -37.70 -17.88
N VAL A 28 -26.96 -37.47 -17.12
CA VAL A 28 -27.14 -36.26 -16.31
C VAL A 28 -26.17 -36.25 -15.12
N PHE A 29 -26.01 -37.37 -14.43
CA PHE A 29 -25.11 -37.51 -13.28
C PHE A 29 -23.64 -37.30 -13.66
N CYS A 30 -23.18 -37.89 -14.76
CA CYS A 30 -21.83 -37.66 -15.28
C CYS A 30 -21.63 -36.21 -15.74
N GLY A 31 -22.66 -35.58 -16.32
CA GLY A 31 -22.63 -34.16 -16.65
C GLY A 31 -22.36 -33.30 -15.42
N PHE A 32 -23.13 -33.50 -14.35
CA PHE A 32 -22.91 -32.80 -13.07
C PHE A 32 -21.55 -33.10 -12.44
N LEU A 33 -21.09 -34.35 -12.48
CA LEU A 33 -19.79 -34.73 -11.93
C LEU A 33 -18.63 -34.07 -12.70
N ALA A 34 -18.74 -34.00 -14.03
CA ALA A 34 -17.75 -33.36 -14.89
C ALA A 34 -17.69 -31.84 -14.62
N GLU A 35 -18.84 -31.19 -14.48
CA GLU A 35 -18.94 -29.77 -14.14
C GLU A 35 -18.34 -29.48 -12.76
N TYR A 36 -18.69 -30.27 -11.74
CA TYR A 36 -18.11 -30.16 -10.39
C TYR A 36 -16.58 -30.30 -10.39
N GLN A 37 -16.05 -31.30 -11.11
CA GLN A 37 -14.60 -31.52 -11.19
C GLN A 37 -13.88 -30.40 -11.96
N LEU A 38 -14.49 -29.91 -13.04
CA LEU A 38 -13.95 -28.82 -13.85
C LEU A 38 -13.90 -27.52 -13.05
N GLU A 39 -15.00 -27.17 -12.39
CA GLU A 39 -15.09 -25.98 -11.54
C GLU A 39 -14.04 -26.01 -10.42
N HIS A 40 -13.92 -27.13 -9.71
CA HIS A 40 -12.94 -27.28 -8.64
C HIS A 40 -11.49 -27.09 -9.12
N THR A 41 -11.19 -27.54 -10.34
CA THR A 41 -9.88 -27.41 -10.98
C THR A 41 -9.61 -25.96 -11.40
N ILE A 42 -10.59 -25.30 -12.04
CA ILE A 42 -10.48 -23.90 -12.46
C ILE A 42 -10.32 -22.99 -11.26
N GLU A 43 -11.09 -23.20 -10.19
CA GLU A 43 -10.97 -22.43 -8.95
C GLU A 43 -9.58 -22.55 -8.34
N HIS A 44 -8.99 -23.75 -8.32
CA HIS A 44 -7.64 -23.94 -7.77
C HIS A 44 -6.57 -23.21 -8.59
N GLN A 45 -6.69 -23.24 -9.92
CA GLN A 45 -5.77 -22.52 -10.81
C GLN A 45 -5.90 -21.00 -10.63
N ARG A 46 -7.13 -20.50 -10.52
CA ARG A 46 -7.41 -19.08 -10.26
C ARG A 46 -6.84 -18.65 -8.92
N GLU A 47 -7.10 -19.40 -7.84
CA GLU A 47 -6.54 -19.17 -6.51
C GLU A 47 -5.02 -19.00 -6.59
N LYS A 48 -4.32 -19.95 -7.24
CA LYS A 48 -2.86 -19.88 -7.38
C LYS A 48 -2.38 -18.67 -8.19
N GLN A 49 -3.11 -18.29 -9.24
CA GLN A 49 -2.81 -17.08 -10.01
C GLN A 49 -2.95 -15.82 -9.16
N PHE A 50 -4.01 -15.72 -8.36
CA PHE A 50 -4.21 -14.59 -7.46
C PHE A 50 -3.10 -14.47 -6.42
N ILE A 51 -2.73 -15.58 -5.79
CA ILE A 51 -1.65 -15.58 -4.80
C ILE A 51 -0.33 -15.11 -5.42
N ARG A 52 -0.04 -15.47 -6.68
CA ARG A 52 1.13 -14.98 -7.40
C ARG A 52 1.07 -13.47 -7.65
N SER A 53 -0.06 -12.97 -8.15
CA SER A 53 -0.26 -11.54 -8.38
C SER A 53 -0.14 -10.75 -7.09
N LEU A 54 -0.79 -11.20 -6.01
CA LEU A 54 -0.74 -10.57 -4.70
C LEU A 54 0.68 -10.59 -4.12
N SER A 55 1.44 -11.67 -4.30
CA SER A 55 2.84 -11.73 -3.88
C SER A 55 3.67 -10.67 -4.62
N GLY A 56 3.42 -10.47 -5.92
CA GLY A 56 4.03 -9.40 -6.69
C GLY A 56 3.71 -8.01 -6.14
N ASP A 57 2.45 -7.76 -5.81
CA ASP A 57 2.00 -6.49 -5.20
C ASP A 57 2.70 -6.23 -3.86
N VAL A 58 2.76 -7.22 -2.97
CA VAL A 58 3.44 -7.11 -1.66
C VAL A 58 4.95 -6.89 -1.80
N ILE A 59 5.59 -7.49 -2.81
CA ILE A 59 7.01 -7.23 -3.10
C ILE A 59 7.22 -5.77 -3.51
N LEU A 60 6.37 -5.22 -4.36
CA LEU A 60 6.43 -3.81 -4.76
C LEU A 60 6.17 -2.87 -3.58
N ASP A 61 5.19 -3.21 -2.74
CA ASP A 61 4.87 -2.45 -1.52
C ASP A 61 6.07 -2.38 -0.57
N THR A 62 6.64 -3.55 -0.22
CA THR A 62 7.78 -3.63 0.72
C THR A 62 9.02 -2.91 0.18
N ALA A 63 9.26 -2.95 -1.12
CA ALA A 63 10.33 -2.20 -1.76
C ALA A 63 10.08 -0.67 -1.71
N SER A 64 8.85 -0.23 -1.95
CA SER A 64 8.45 1.19 -1.85
C SER A 64 8.59 1.70 -0.42
N LEU A 65 8.06 0.96 0.56
CA LEU A 65 8.15 1.26 1.99
C LEU A 65 9.61 1.37 2.46
N SER A 66 10.50 0.52 1.94
CA SER A 66 11.92 0.56 2.28
C SER A 66 12.56 1.88 1.84
N LYS A 67 12.28 2.34 0.61
CA LYS A 67 12.73 3.64 0.10
C LYS A 67 12.16 4.80 0.91
N ILE A 68 10.87 4.75 1.25
CA ILE A 68 10.21 5.76 2.10
C ILE A 68 10.88 5.80 3.48
N SER A 69 11.20 4.65 4.07
CA SER A 69 11.88 4.57 5.37
C SER A 69 13.25 5.27 5.35
N GLU A 70 14.05 5.05 4.29
CA GLU A 70 15.34 5.72 4.09
C GLU A 70 15.22 7.24 3.93
N LEU A 71 14.25 7.69 3.13
CA LEU A 71 13.97 9.11 2.97
C LEU A 71 13.53 9.75 4.30
N ARG A 72 12.75 9.02 5.11
CA ARG A 72 12.33 9.46 6.44
C ARG A 72 13.51 9.58 7.40
N ILE A 73 14.50 8.69 7.36
CA ILE A 73 15.75 8.83 8.13
C ILE A 73 16.46 10.14 7.76
N SER A 74 16.59 10.40 6.46
CA SER A 74 17.20 11.65 5.98
C SER A 74 16.43 12.87 6.50
N ARG A 75 15.10 12.83 6.49
CA ARG A 75 14.26 13.91 7.04
C ARG A 75 14.42 14.08 8.55
N GLU A 76 14.58 13.00 9.33
CA GLU A 76 14.87 13.08 10.77
C GLU A 76 16.16 13.88 11.02
N GLN A 77 17.23 13.54 10.30
CA GLN A 77 18.52 14.22 10.42
C GLN A 77 18.42 15.71 10.07
N MET A 78 17.63 16.06 9.06
CA MET A 78 17.41 17.45 8.65
C MET A 78 16.58 18.23 9.67
N LEU A 79 15.51 17.64 10.22
CA LEU A 79 14.71 18.25 11.28
C LEU A 79 15.54 18.49 12.54
N ASP A 80 16.40 17.54 12.90
CA ASP A 80 17.30 17.64 14.05
C ASP A 80 18.35 18.73 13.84
N SER A 81 18.96 18.77 12.66
CA SER A 81 19.94 19.78 12.30
C SER A 81 19.32 21.17 12.29
N LEU A 82 18.12 21.32 11.70
CA LEU A 82 17.41 22.61 11.69
C LEU A 82 17.10 23.08 13.11
N THR A 83 16.52 22.21 13.94
CA THR A 83 16.19 22.54 15.33
C THR A 83 17.43 22.95 16.10
N LYS A 84 18.54 22.21 15.96
CA LYS A 84 19.81 22.54 16.62
C LYS A 84 20.37 23.88 16.16
N LEU A 85 20.41 24.13 14.85
CA LEU A 85 21.00 25.34 14.29
C LEU A 85 20.17 26.60 14.57
N LEU A 86 18.84 26.51 14.51
CA LEU A 86 17.95 27.64 14.83
C LEU A 86 18.05 28.09 16.28
N ASN A 87 18.41 27.18 17.19
CA ASN A 87 18.50 27.45 18.63
C ASN A 87 19.96 27.60 19.11
N SER A 88 20.95 27.63 18.20
CA SER A 88 22.35 27.79 18.57
C SER A 88 22.71 29.26 18.82
N ARG A 89 23.73 29.51 19.65
CA ARG A 89 24.27 30.87 19.86
C ARG A 89 24.92 31.45 18.59
N ASP A 90 25.40 30.56 17.72
CA ASP A 90 26.07 30.89 16.47
C ASP A 90 25.11 30.81 15.26
N ARG A 91 23.79 30.87 15.48
CA ARG A 91 22.74 30.74 14.45
C ARG A 91 23.04 31.54 13.18
N ASP A 92 23.49 32.78 13.36
CA ASP A 92 23.74 33.72 12.28
C ASP A 92 24.92 33.32 11.37
N LEU A 93 25.83 32.46 11.86
CA LEU A 93 26.89 31.84 11.06
C LEU A 93 26.40 30.69 10.18
N HIS A 94 25.21 30.14 10.49
CA HIS A 94 24.66 28.94 9.86
C HIS A 94 23.41 29.20 9.03
N LEU A 95 23.10 30.46 8.69
CA LEU A 95 21.85 30.82 8.03
C LEU A 95 21.65 30.11 6.69
N ASN A 96 22.70 29.90 5.89
CA ASN A 96 22.59 29.17 4.63
C ASN A 96 22.14 27.72 4.84
N GLN A 97 22.64 27.06 5.88
CA GLN A 97 22.23 25.69 6.25
C GLN A 97 20.82 25.66 6.82
N ILE A 98 20.47 26.64 7.64
CA ILE A 98 19.11 26.82 8.20
C ILE A 98 18.08 27.00 7.09
N TYR A 99 18.36 27.87 6.11
CA TYR A 99 17.53 28.04 4.92
C TYR A 99 17.43 26.75 4.11
N PHE A 100 18.56 26.06 3.89
CA PHE A 100 18.59 24.78 3.18
C PHE A 100 17.66 23.73 3.82
N TYR A 101 17.78 23.49 5.13
CA TYR A 101 16.92 22.54 5.83
C TYR A 101 15.46 23.01 5.88
N GLY A 102 15.21 24.30 6.11
CA GLY A 102 13.87 24.88 6.08
C GLY A 102 13.18 24.65 4.73
N ARG A 103 13.88 24.90 3.62
CA ARG A 103 13.33 24.69 2.27
C ARG A 103 12.98 23.23 1.99
N HIS A 104 13.79 22.30 2.49
CA HIS A 104 13.55 20.87 2.32
C HIS A 104 12.36 20.36 3.13
N ILE A 105 12.07 20.93 4.30
CA ILE A 105 10.86 20.58 5.07
C ILE A 105 9.59 20.88 4.27
N GLN A 106 9.54 22.02 3.56
CA GLN A 106 8.43 22.37 2.66
C GLN A 106 8.36 21.47 1.42
N ARG A 107 9.51 21.05 0.88
CA ARG A 107 9.58 20.29 -0.37
C ARG A 107 9.32 18.80 -0.21
N LEU A 108 9.74 18.20 0.89
CA LEU A 108 9.60 16.76 1.14
C LEU A 108 8.14 16.40 1.51
N PHE A 109 7.19 17.14 0.95
CA PHE A 109 5.77 17.03 1.21
C PHE A 109 5.08 16.35 0.03
N PRO A 110 4.48 15.18 0.22
CA PRO A 110 4.67 14.19 1.29
C PRO A 110 5.19 12.85 0.73
N MET A 111 5.96 12.13 1.55
CA MET A 111 6.55 10.84 1.21
C MET A 111 5.55 9.71 1.48
N ASN A 112 4.43 9.72 0.76
CA ASN A 112 3.35 8.77 0.98
C ASN A 112 3.66 7.42 0.38
N PHE A 113 3.21 6.40 1.09
CA PHE A 113 3.08 5.06 0.56
C PHE A 113 1.90 4.99 -0.41
N THR A 114 2.10 4.30 -1.53
CA THR A 114 1.02 3.95 -2.45
C THR A 114 0.85 2.44 -2.39
N TYR A 115 -0.32 2.01 -1.92
CA TYR A 115 -0.64 0.60 -1.79
C TYR A 115 -0.96 -0.02 -3.16
N HIS A 116 -0.28 -1.11 -3.52
CA HIS A 116 -0.61 -1.89 -4.71
C HIS A 116 -1.78 -2.84 -4.40
N ASP A 117 -2.99 -2.27 -4.33
CA ASP A 117 -4.18 -2.99 -3.86
C ASP A 117 -4.99 -3.68 -4.97
N GLY A 118 -4.53 -3.60 -6.22
CA GLY A 118 -5.28 -4.08 -7.40
C GLY A 118 -5.73 -5.54 -7.26
N THR A 119 -4.84 -6.45 -6.82
CA THR A 119 -5.20 -7.86 -6.64
C THR A 119 -6.18 -8.05 -5.49
N ILE A 120 -5.97 -7.36 -4.35
CA ILE A 120 -6.84 -7.54 -3.18
C ILE A 120 -8.24 -6.94 -3.40
N GLN A 121 -8.34 -5.83 -4.14
CA GLN A 121 -9.62 -5.24 -4.52
C GLN A 121 -10.39 -6.17 -5.47
N GLN A 122 -9.71 -6.79 -6.44
CA GLN A 122 -10.33 -7.81 -7.29
C GLN A 122 -10.88 -8.98 -6.48
N LEU A 123 -10.13 -9.47 -5.48
CA LEU A 123 -10.58 -10.54 -4.60
C LEU A 123 -11.81 -10.16 -3.77
N LYS A 124 -11.82 -8.95 -3.22
CA LYS A 124 -12.95 -8.41 -2.44
C LYS A 124 -14.21 -8.26 -3.31
N ASN A 125 -14.07 -7.67 -4.49
CA ASN A 125 -15.19 -7.31 -5.36
C ASN A 125 -15.78 -8.51 -6.12
N SER A 126 -14.99 -9.54 -6.41
CA SER A 126 -15.45 -10.74 -7.11
C SER A 126 -16.03 -11.82 -6.18
N GLY A 127 -15.99 -11.63 -4.86
CA GLY A 127 -16.36 -12.67 -3.88
C GLY A 127 -15.38 -13.84 -3.80
N THR A 128 -14.28 -13.78 -4.57
CA THR A 128 -13.26 -14.81 -4.71
C THR A 128 -12.39 -14.97 -3.46
N LEU A 129 -12.45 -14.03 -2.51
CA LEU A 129 -11.79 -14.20 -1.21
C LEU A 129 -12.23 -15.49 -0.49
N ARG A 130 -13.48 -15.93 -0.69
CA ARG A 130 -13.98 -17.24 -0.21
C ARG A 130 -13.31 -18.44 -0.88
N LEU A 131 -12.70 -18.23 -2.05
CA LEU A 131 -12.02 -19.26 -2.84
C LEU A 131 -10.57 -19.50 -2.38
N ILE A 132 -10.02 -18.66 -1.48
CA ILE A 132 -8.75 -18.95 -0.81
C ILE A 132 -8.98 -20.05 0.23
N ARG A 133 -8.57 -21.27 -0.09
CA ARG A 133 -8.83 -22.46 0.74
C ARG A 133 -7.89 -22.53 1.93
N ASN A 134 -6.67 -22.04 1.75
CA ASN A 134 -5.68 -22.02 2.82
C ASN A 134 -6.02 -20.91 3.82
N ARG A 135 -6.67 -21.28 4.93
CA ARG A 135 -7.10 -20.32 5.97
C ARG A 135 -5.96 -19.47 6.49
N LYS A 136 -4.79 -20.06 6.72
CA LYS A 136 -3.61 -19.34 7.21
C LYS A 136 -3.13 -18.27 6.21
N ALA A 137 -3.18 -18.57 4.91
CA ALA A 137 -2.90 -17.57 3.88
C ALA A 137 -3.98 -16.48 3.84
N ALA A 138 -5.26 -16.85 3.87
CA ALA A 138 -6.37 -15.89 3.89
C ALA A 138 -6.28 -14.93 5.09
N ASP A 139 -6.02 -15.46 6.29
CA ASP A 139 -5.87 -14.68 7.52
C ASP A 139 -4.67 -13.72 7.40
N ALA A 140 -3.53 -14.20 6.92
CA ALA A 140 -2.33 -13.37 6.72
C ALA A 140 -2.55 -12.25 5.70
N ILE A 141 -3.33 -12.49 4.64
CA ILE A 141 -3.69 -11.47 3.64
C ILE A 141 -4.57 -10.39 4.27
N ILE A 142 -5.55 -10.79 5.09
CA ILE A 142 -6.45 -9.86 5.79
C ILE A 142 -5.67 -9.04 6.83
N GLU A 143 -4.77 -9.67 7.59
CA GLU A 143 -3.89 -8.98 8.53
C GLU A 143 -3.05 -7.90 7.84
N TYR A 144 -2.43 -8.23 6.70
CA TYR A 144 -1.64 -7.28 5.94
C TYR A 144 -2.50 -6.13 5.37
N ASP A 145 -3.66 -6.42 4.77
CA ASP A 145 -4.60 -5.39 4.27
C ASP A 145 -5.03 -4.42 5.38
N ALA A 146 -5.32 -4.95 6.57
CA ALA A 146 -5.68 -4.14 7.72
C ALA A 146 -4.49 -3.26 8.16
N ALA A 147 -3.29 -3.83 8.19
CA ALA A 147 -2.10 -3.11 8.60
C ALA A 147 -1.74 -1.95 7.67
N VAL A 148 -1.98 -2.09 6.36
CA VAL A 148 -1.78 -1.00 5.40
C VAL A 148 -2.67 0.20 5.72
N ARG A 149 -3.93 -0.01 6.12
CA ARG A 149 -4.86 1.09 6.43
C ARG A 149 -4.40 1.95 7.61
N ASP A 150 -3.70 1.35 8.57
CA ASP A 150 -3.11 2.12 9.68
C ASP A 150 -2.01 3.07 9.20
N MET A 151 -1.31 2.75 8.10
CA MET A 151 -0.30 3.63 7.52
C MET A 151 -0.94 4.93 7.04
N GLU A 152 -2.07 4.85 6.32
CA GLU A 152 -2.80 6.01 5.80
C GLU A 152 -3.19 7.00 6.92
N ILE A 153 -3.67 6.48 8.04
CA ILE A 153 -4.06 7.29 9.21
C ILE A 153 -2.86 8.07 9.79
N ILE A 154 -1.67 7.45 9.81
CA ILE A 154 -0.45 8.06 10.36
C ILE A 154 0.14 9.07 9.36
N GLU A 155 0.01 8.81 8.06
CA GLU A 155 0.38 9.76 7.00
C GLU A 155 -0.49 11.02 7.07
N ASP A 156 -1.82 10.89 7.17
CA ASP A 156 -2.76 12.01 7.33
C ASP A 156 -2.41 12.91 8.53
N ARG A 157 -1.98 12.30 9.63
CA ARG A 157 -1.55 13.05 10.82
C ARG A 157 -0.28 13.87 10.55
N GLU A 158 0.66 13.35 9.77
CA GLU A 158 1.88 14.09 9.39
C GLU A 158 1.56 15.32 8.55
N TYR A 159 0.58 15.24 7.65
CA TYR A 159 0.10 16.40 6.90
C TYR A 159 -0.35 17.53 7.83
N GLN A 160 -1.19 17.19 8.82
CA GLN A 160 -1.70 18.16 9.79
C GLN A 160 -0.54 18.89 10.49
N TYR A 161 0.49 18.15 10.92
CA TYR A 161 1.65 18.75 11.57
C TYR A 161 2.51 19.60 10.64
N LEU A 162 2.66 19.25 9.36
CA LEU A 162 3.34 20.18 8.45
C LEU A 162 2.51 21.45 8.26
N TYR A 163 1.20 21.34 8.06
CA TYR A 163 0.34 22.53 7.92
C TYR A 163 0.39 23.43 9.15
N LEU A 164 0.65 22.88 10.34
CA LEU A 164 0.92 23.66 11.54
C LEU A 164 2.28 24.37 11.52
N CYS A 165 3.30 23.81 10.85
CA CYS A 165 4.61 24.45 10.69
C CYS A 165 4.58 25.64 9.72
N LEU A 166 3.83 25.55 8.62
CA LEU A 166 3.90 26.51 7.51
C LEU A 166 3.68 27.98 7.92
N PRO A 167 2.67 28.35 8.73
CA PRO A 167 2.45 29.74 9.15
C PRO A 167 3.64 30.35 9.89
N TYR A 168 4.36 29.54 10.67
CA TYR A 168 5.56 29.98 11.39
C TYR A 168 6.75 30.10 10.46
N MET A 169 6.89 29.19 9.49
CA MET A 169 7.95 29.28 8.47
C MET A 169 7.85 30.59 7.70
N TYR A 170 6.66 31.05 7.34
CA TYR A 170 6.45 32.33 6.63
C TYR A 170 6.81 33.56 7.47
N LYS A 171 6.96 33.41 8.79
CA LYS A 171 7.40 34.48 9.71
C LYS A 171 8.87 34.39 10.08
N ILE A 172 9.56 33.32 9.69
CA ILE A 172 10.98 33.08 9.98
C ILE A 172 11.83 33.23 8.70
N PHE A 173 11.39 32.64 7.60
CA PHE A 173 12.15 32.56 6.35
C PHE A 173 11.61 33.54 5.30
N ASP A 174 12.53 34.15 4.55
CA ASP A 174 12.23 34.97 3.39
C ASP A 174 11.97 34.09 2.15
N GLY A 175 10.79 34.26 1.56
CA GLY A 175 10.38 33.53 0.36
C GLY A 175 11.23 33.85 -0.87
N LEU A 176 11.80 35.06 -0.97
CA LEU A 176 12.69 35.43 -2.09
C LEU A 176 14.02 34.66 -2.03
N VAL A 177 14.48 34.32 -0.82
CA VAL A 177 15.65 33.46 -0.65
C VAL A 177 15.31 32.05 -1.11
N PHE A 178 14.11 31.54 -0.83
CA PHE A 178 13.68 30.22 -1.32
C PHE A 178 13.54 30.15 -2.83
N GLU A 179 13.16 31.24 -3.50
CA GLU A 179 13.04 31.31 -4.96
C GLU A 179 14.40 31.09 -5.64
N VAL A 180 15.46 31.73 -5.13
CA VAL A 180 16.82 31.62 -5.71
C VAL A 180 17.59 30.36 -5.30
N MET A 181 17.02 29.55 -4.40
CA MET A 181 17.60 28.28 -3.96
C MET A 181 17.31 27.12 -4.91
N GLU A 182 16.44 27.29 -5.91
CA GLU A 182 16.11 26.25 -6.87
C GLU A 182 16.87 26.42 -8.19
N ASP A 183 17.44 25.33 -8.72
CA ASP A 183 18.00 25.33 -10.08
C ASP A 183 16.93 25.09 -11.17
N SER A 184 17.33 25.08 -12.43
CA SER A 184 16.42 24.92 -13.58
C SER A 184 15.62 23.62 -13.61
N VAL A 185 16.07 22.59 -12.88
CA VAL A 185 15.36 21.31 -12.71
C VAL A 185 14.77 21.18 -11.29
N ARG A 186 14.69 22.31 -10.59
CA ARG A 186 14.18 22.47 -9.23
C ARG A 186 14.98 21.73 -8.16
N ASN A 187 16.27 21.42 -8.30
CA ASN A 187 17.01 20.93 -7.12
C ASN A 187 17.21 22.06 -6.11
N VAL A 188 17.02 21.76 -4.83
CA VAL A 188 17.29 22.71 -3.75
C VAL A 188 18.79 22.78 -3.50
N ARG A 189 19.35 23.98 -3.54
CA ARG A 189 20.74 24.29 -3.21
C ARG A 189 20.78 25.26 -2.03
N PRO A 190 21.86 25.29 -1.24
CA PRO A 190 22.06 26.35 -0.26
C PRO A 190 22.00 27.72 -0.95
N PRO A 191 21.42 28.74 -0.30
CA PRO A 191 21.33 30.07 -0.88
C PRO A 191 22.72 30.65 -1.12
N ALA A 192 22.88 31.41 -2.21
CA ALA A 192 24.10 32.13 -2.52
C ALA A 192 24.12 33.49 -1.82
N GLY A 193 25.27 33.86 -1.25
CA GLY A 193 25.46 35.18 -0.63
C GLY A 193 25.00 35.26 0.83
N VAL A 194 24.83 36.50 1.31
CA VAL A 194 24.45 36.81 2.70
C VAL A 194 22.93 36.83 2.80
N VAL A 195 22.38 35.90 3.59
CA VAL A 195 20.94 35.84 3.88
C VAL A 195 20.66 36.29 5.31
N ARG A 196 19.40 36.62 5.59
CA ARG A 196 18.90 36.97 6.93
C ARG A 196 17.56 36.29 7.18
N LEU A 197 17.25 36.02 8.44
CA LEU A 197 15.89 35.65 8.83
C LEU A 197 15.00 36.91 8.85
N LEU A 198 13.69 36.71 8.78
CA LEU A 198 12.73 37.79 8.94
C LEU A 198 12.78 38.37 10.36
N LYS A 199 12.43 39.66 10.51
CA LYS A 199 12.47 40.35 11.81
C LYS A 199 11.62 39.69 12.90
N SER A 200 10.56 38.99 12.50
CA SER A 200 9.66 38.25 13.39
C SER A 200 10.22 36.89 13.86
N ALA A 201 11.39 36.47 13.38
CA ALA A 201 11.91 35.13 13.64
C ALA A 201 12.08 34.82 15.13
N ASP A 202 12.72 35.71 15.89
CA ASP A 202 12.98 35.48 17.32
C ASP A 202 11.69 35.36 18.13
N ALA A 203 10.69 36.19 17.82
CA ALA A 203 9.38 36.16 18.46
C ALA A 203 8.53 34.94 18.07
N THR A 204 8.84 34.29 16.93
CA THR A 204 8.08 33.14 16.40
C THR A 204 8.74 31.79 16.69
N LEU A 205 10.03 31.81 17.07
CA LEU A 205 10.85 30.61 17.22
C LEU A 205 10.30 29.62 18.26
N PRO A 206 9.76 30.03 19.44
CA PRO A 206 9.20 29.09 20.40
C PRO A 206 8.05 28.25 19.83
N GLU A 207 7.09 28.88 19.14
CA GLU A 207 5.95 28.20 18.52
C GLU A 207 6.39 27.34 17.34
N PHE A 208 7.36 27.81 16.55
CA PHE A 208 7.93 27.02 15.48
C PHE A 208 8.63 25.76 16.00
N ASN A 209 9.38 25.87 17.10
CA ASN A 209 10.03 24.72 17.74
C ASN A 209 9.00 23.69 18.20
N ALA A 210 7.86 24.12 18.76
CA ALA A 210 6.79 23.23 19.15
C ALA A 210 6.18 22.50 17.93
N ALA A 211 5.91 23.23 16.83
CA ALA A 211 5.40 22.64 15.60
C ALA A 211 6.40 21.66 14.96
N LEU A 212 7.70 22.03 14.91
CA LEU A 212 8.78 21.15 14.43
C LEU A 212 8.89 19.87 15.25
N PHE A 213 8.74 19.95 16.57
CA PHE A 213 8.76 18.78 17.44
C PHE A 213 7.61 17.81 17.10
N SER A 214 6.40 18.31 16.90
CA SER A 214 5.27 17.49 16.47
C SER A 214 5.51 16.83 15.11
N LEU A 215 6.06 17.58 14.15
CA LEU A 215 6.42 17.05 12.84
C LEU A 215 7.50 15.95 12.93
N LYS A 216 8.50 16.13 13.80
CA LYS A 216 9.55 15.12 14.05
C LYS A 216 8.95 13.83 14.61
N ILE A 217 8.05 13.92 15.59
CA ILE A 217 7.36 12.75 16.15
C ILE A 217 6.56 12.03 15.06
N ALA A 218 5.85 12.77 14.22
CA ALA A 218 5.06 12.20 13.14
C ALA A 218 5.93 11.48 12.11
N ASN A 219 7.06 12.06 11.73
CA ASN A 219 8.00 11.42 10.81
C ASN A 219 8.57 10.11 11.39
N TYR A 220 8.94 10.12 12.67
CA TYR A 220 9.39 8.91 13.38
C TYR A 220 8.30 7.83 13.43
N ALA A 221 7.06 8.22 13.75
CA ALA A 221 5.93 7.31 13.80
C ALA A 221 5.66 6.65 12.45
N ASN A 222 5.69 7.43 11.37
CA ASN A 222 5.56 6.92 10.01
C ASN A 222 6.68 5.96 9.63
N ARG A 223 7.94 6.31 9.92
CA ARG A 223 9.09 5.43 9.66
C ARG A 223 8.96 4.10 10.41
N ARG A 224 8.57 4.17 11.68
CA ARG A 224 8.33 2.98 12.50
C ARG A 224 7.20 2.13 11.91
N ARG A 225 6.07 2.73 11.50
CA ARG A 225 4.97 1.97 10.88
C ARG A 225 5.39 1.34 9.55
N ALA A 226 6.11 2.08 8.71
CA ALA A 226 6.64 1.55 7.45
C ALA A 226 7.52 0.31 7.68
N ASN A 227 8.41 0.34 8.67
CA ASN A 227 9.25 -0.83 9.01
C ASN A 227 8.43 -2.01 9.51
N ILE A 228 7.42 -1.78 10.36
CA ILE A 228 6.50 -2.85 10.81
C ILE A 228 5.78 -3.46 9.61
N LEU A 229 5.27 -2.61 8.70
CA LEU A 229 4.54 -3.06 7.51
C LEU A 229 5.43 -3.82 6.53
N ILE A 230 6.72 -3.46 6.43
CA ILE A 230 7.73 -4.24 5.68
C ILE A 230 7.86 -5.65 6.27
N ASP A 231 7.97 -5.75 7.59
CA ASP A 231 8.11 -7.04 8.26
C ASP A 231 6.83 -7.89 8.15
N GLU A 232 5.65 -7.28 8.24
CA GLU A 232 4.36 -7.92 7.98
C GLU A 232 4.25 -8.41 6.53
N GLY A 233 4.67 -7.61 5.56
CA GLY A 233 4.72 -8.01 4.15
C GLY A 233 5.66 -9.19 3.90
N LYS A 234 6.87 -9.19 4.49
CA LYS A 234 7.81 -10.32 4.42
C LYS A 234 7.26 -11.59 5.05
N LYS A 235 6.58 -11.46 6.20
CA LYS A 235 5.88 -12.58 6.87
C LYS A 235 4.79 -13.15 5.96
N LEU A 236 3.98 -12.29 5.34
CA LEU A 236 2.96 -12.70 4.38
C LEU A 236 3.59 -13.46 3.20
N LEU A 237 4.60 -12.90 2.55
CA LEU A 237 5.30 -13.54 1.44
C LEU A 237 5.83 -14.93 1.81
N THR A 238 6.46 -15.06 2.98
CA THR A 238 6.94 -16.37 3.48
C THR A 238 5.81 -17.39 3.64
N ILE A 239 4.63 -16.95 4.12
CA ILE A 239 3.46 -17.82 4.24
C ILE A 239 2.96 -18.21 2.84
N LEU A 240 2.79 -17.26 1.92
CA LEU A 240 2.29 -17.53 0.57
C LEU A 240 3.23 -18.48 -0.20
N GLU A 241 4.54 -18.26 -0.13
CA GLU A 241 5.55 -19.12 -0.74
C GLU A 241 5.46 -20.55 -0.21
N LYS A 242 5.38 -20.72 1.12
CA LYS A 242 5.30 -22.02 1.77
C LYS A 242 4.02 -22.77 1.41
N GLU A 243 2.88 -22.10 1.53
CA GLU A 243 1.56 -22.73 1.42
C GLU A 243 1.14 -22.99 -0.04
N TYR A 244 1.68 -22.25 -1.02
CA TYR A 244 1.34 -22.38 -2.44
C TYR A 244 2.50 -22.90 -3.32
N HIS A 245 3.65 -23.22 -2.72
CA HIS A 245 4.86 -23.69 -3.41
C HIS A 245 5.24 -22.76 -4.56
N LEU A 246 5.25 -21.46 -4.28
CA LEU A 246 5.71 -20.45 -5.21
C LEU A 246 7.25 -20.57 -5.29
N LYS A 247 7.79 -20.45 -6.50
CA LYS A 247 9.24 -20.48 -6.76
C LYS A 247 9.72 -19.06 -6.97
#